data_AF-A0AA41WKW1-F1
#
_entry.id   AF-A0AA41WKW1-F1
#
_cell.length_a   1.000
_cell.length_b   1.000
_cell.length_c   1.000
_cell.angle_alpha   90.00
_cell.angle_beta   90.00
_cell.angle_gamma   90.00
#
_symmetry.space_group_name_H-M   'P 1'
#
loop_
_entity.id
_entity.type
_entity.pdbx_description
1 polymer ?
#
loop_
_entity_poly.entity_id
_entity_poly.type
_entity_poly.pdbx_seq_one_letter_code
_entity_poly.pdbx_strand_id
1 'polypeptide(L)'
;CFIGKLGQRDRRISPDSGSLFQTILNCVVFFFSITYICRVLQVNPLGVSLILLLSPLTVSTLISINKEIFVFPFLALALSGYYNKSLAQIFLAILCCFLIRWHMFVFYILVIFIISFRGFLRLDRKYLFALLLLLFSFAYVSLMSFFSGVIDTAHASFEAYEGQGVGIFVHLNTLQERGFYFLVFPIKAVQLLFATGIKSFLEGRIFSMVDIYNYTFVALHCIVSLVVFLMVLWRRKASLNNDLFFFSLLFVLFFTLSPVFAARYYYLVYVVWVLVLMGAPAKIPRID
;
A
#
# COMPACT_ATOMS: atom_id res chain seq x y z
N CYS A 1 41.23 14.53 13.47
CA CYS A 1 40.60 13.44 14.24
C CYS A 1 39.36 12.98 13.47
N PHE A 2 39.38 12.21 12.37
CA PHE A 2 40.04 10.93 12.04
C PHE A 2 39.67 9.76 12.97
N ILE A 3 38.37 9.56 13.19
CA ILE A 3 37.79 8.30 13.68
C ILE A 3 36.50 8.08 12.89
N GLY A 4 36.41 6.97 12.14
CA GLY A 4 35.18 6.59 11.42
C GLY A 4 35.34 5.97 10.02
N LYS A 5 36.56 5.61 9.58
CA LYS A 5 36.80 4.77 8.39
C LYS A 5 37.34 3.40 8.82
N LEU A 6 36.51 2.59 9.48
CA LEU A 6 36.83 1.18 9.76
C LEU A 6 35.52 0.38 9.75
N GLY A 7 35.29 -0.38 8.68
CA GLY A 7 34.13 -1.28 8.64
C GLY A 7 33.66 -1.81 7.29
N GLN A 8 34.32 -1.51 6.16
CA GLN A 8 34.11 -2.30 4.93
C GLN A 8 34.85 -3.64 5.09
N ARG A 9 34.25 -4.55 5.89
CA ARG A 9 34.56 -5.97 5.79
C ARG A 9 33.99 -6.45 4.48
N ASP A 10 34.88 -6.76 3.54
CA ASP A 10 34.63 -7.66 2.42
C ASP A 10 34.04 -8.97 2.96
N ARG A 11 32.70 -9.02 3.09
CA ARG A 11 31.99 -10.29 3.08
C ARG A 11 32.09 -10.77 1.65
N ARG A 12 33.07 -11.64 1.39
CA ARG A 12 33.00 -12.55 0.24
C ARG A 12 31.70 -13.32 0.39
N ILE A 13 30.69 -12.89 -0.36
CA ILE A 13 29.42 -13.58 -0.50
C ILE A 13 29.79 -14.90 -1.19
N SER A 14 29.94 -15.97 -0.41
CA SER A 14 29.71 -17.30 -0.94
C SER A 14 28.38 -17.26 -1.71
N PRO A 15 28.22 -17.92 -2.86
CA PRO A 15 26.91 -18.03 -3.50
C PRO A 15 25.96 -18.68 -2.50
N ASP A 16 25.21 -17.83 -1.78
CA ASP A 16 24.49 -18.18 -0.58
C ASP A 16 23.30 -19.04 -1.00
N SER A 17 23.36 -20.34 -0.71
CA SER A 17 22.24 -21.28 -0.86
C SER A 17 20.95 -20.75 -0.22
N GLY A 18 21.05 -19.85 0.76
CA GLY A 18 19.93 -19.12 1.35
C GLY A 18 19.16 -18.21 0.37
N SER A 19 19.83 -17.58 -0.60
CA SER A 19 19.19 -16.65 -1.55
C SER A 19 18.25 -17.36 -2.53
N LEU A 20 18.66 -18.54 -3.02
CA LEU A 20 17.87 -19.36 -3.93
C LEU A 20 16.67 -19.98 -3.20
N PHE A 21 16.88 -20.53 -2.01
CA PHE A 21 15.80 -21.08 -1.18
C PHE A 21 14.71 -20.03 -0.90
N GLN A 22 15.12 -18.83 -0.52
CA GLN A 22 14.22 -17.72 -0.25
C GLN A 22 13.43 -17.28 -1.49
N THR A 23 14.10 -17.17 -2.65
CA THR A 23 13.42 -16.83 -3.91
C THR A 23 12.36 -17.87 -4.26
N ILE A 24 12.69 -19.16 -4.11
CA ILE A 24 11.73 -20.26 -4.32
C ILE A 24 10.57 -20.13 -3.35
N LEU A 25 10.83 -19.90 -2.07
CA LEU A 25 9.79 -19.72 -1.06
C LEU A 25 8.85 -18.55 -1.40
N ASN A 26 9.40 -17.40 -1.79
CA ASN A 26 8.62 -16.23 -2.20
C ASN A 26 7.76 -16.52 -3.44
N CYS A 27 8.31 -17.19 -4.46
CA CYS A 27 7.57 -17.59 -5.64
C CYS A 27 6.43 -18.56 -5.30
N VAL A 28 6.68 -19.51 -4.40
CA VAL A 28 5.67 -20.45 -3.89
C VAL A 28 4.55 -19.70 -3.16
N VAL A 29 4.89 -18.82 -2.21
CA VAL A 29 3.91 -18.01 -1.46
C VAL A 29 3.09 -17.13 -2.41
N PHE A 30 3.73 -16.47 -3.37
CA PHE A 30 3.08 -15.67 -4.40
C PHE A 30 2.10 -16.49 -5.22
N PHE A 31 2.55 -17.60 -5.80
CA PHE A 31 1.75 -18.44 -6.69
C PHE A 31 0.53 -19.03 -5.98
N PHE A 32 0.71 -19.60 -4.79
CA PHE A 32 -0.40 -20.16 -4.01
C PHE A 32 -1.40 -19.08 -3.60
N SER A 33 -0.91 -17.94 -3.11
CA SER A 33 -1.79 -16.84 -2.68
C SER A 33 -2.59 -16.27 -3.85
N ILE A 34 -1.96 -16.01 -4.99
CA ILE A 34 -2.65 -15.48 -6.18
C ILE A 34 -3.65 -16.50 -6.74
N THR A 35 -3.25 -17.77 -6.88
CA THR A 35 -4.17 -18.81 -7.36
C THR A 35 -5.40 -18.92 -6.48
N TYR A 36 -5.21 -18.84 -5.16
CA TYR A 36 -6.31 -18.89 -4.20
C TYR A 36 -7.21 -17.66 -4.26
N ILE A 37 -6.64 -16.45 -4.27
CA ILE A 37 -7.39 -15.18 -4.45
C ILE A 37 -8.22 -15.25 -5.74
N CYS A 38 -7.60 -15.68 -6.83
CA CYS A 38 -8.23 -15.75 -8.13
C CYS A 38 -9.35 -16.78 -8.18
N ARG A 39 -9.22 -17.90 -7.46
CA ARG A 39 -10.28 -18.91 -7.32
C ARG A 39 -11.49 -18.35 -6.57
N VAL A 40 -11.26 -17.64 -5.45
CA VAL A 40 -12.35 -17.00 -4.67
C VAL A 40 -13.06 -15.92 -5.49
N LEU A 41 -12.31 -15.13 -6.25
CA LEU A 41 -12.84 -14.03 -7.06
C LEU A 41 -13.26 -14.44 -8.49
N GLN A 42 -13.09 -15.71 -8.87
CA GLN A 42 -13.38 -16.23 -10.21
C GLN A 42 -12.68 -15.44 -11.35
N VAL A 43 -11.44 -15.03 -11.15
CA VAL A 43 -10.62 -14.31 -12.15
C VAL A 43 -9.48 -15.18 -12.68
N ASN A 44 -8.96 -14.84 -13.86
CA ASN A 44 -7.86 -15.59 -14.48
C ASN A 44 -6.53 -15.35 -13.71
N PRO A 45 -5.93 -16.38 -13.09
CA PRO A 45 -4.71 -16.23 -12.29
C PRO A 45 -3.47 -15.86 -13.11
N LEU A 46 -3.37 -16.33 -14.35
CA LEU A 46 -2.25 -16.02 -15.24
C LEU A 46 -2.27 -14.53 -15.61
N GLY A 47 -3.43 -14.01 -16.01
CA GLY A 47 -3.57 -12.59 -16.35
C GLY A 47 -3.28 -11.67 -15.16
N VAL A 48 -3.75 -12.02 -13.97
CA VAL A 48 -3.42 -11.29 -12.72
C VAL A 48 -1.92 -11.33 -12.46
N SER A 49 -1.29 -12.50 -12.54
CA SER A 49 0.15 -12.67 -12.28
C SER A 49 1.01 -11.88 -13.27
N LEU A 50 0.69 -11.91 -14.56
CA LEU A 50 1.43 -11.17 -15.60
C LEU A 50 1.39 -9.67 -15.35
N ILE A 51 0.22 -9.10 -15.04
CA ILE A 51 0.12 -7.67 -14.74
C ILE A 51 0.87 -7.35 -13.44
N LEU A 52 0.74 -8.15 -12.39
CA LEU A 52 1.47 -7.93 -11.14
C LEU A 52 2.99 -7.88 -11.37
N LEU A 53 3.53 -8.75 -12.22
CA LEU A 53 4.96 -8.81 -12.56
C LEU A 53 5.46 -7.62 -13.38
N LEU A 54 4.58 -6.81 -13.98
CA LEU A 54 4.99 -5.54 -14.63
C LEU A 54 5.57 -4.53 -13.64
N SER A 55 5.17 -4.61 -12.36
CA SER A 55 5.69 -3.74 -11.31
C SER A 55 7.05 -4.26 -10.81
N PRO A 56 8.14 -3.47 -10.90
CA PRO A 56 9.45 -3.90 -10.42
C PRO A 56 9.49 -4.19 -8.91
N LEU A 57 8.59 -3.59 -8.13
CA LEU A 57 8.46 -3.93 -6.71
C LEU A 57 7.98 -5.37 -6.50
N THR A 58 7.14 -5.91 -7.39
CA THR A 58 6.71 -7.31 -7.34
C THR A 58 7.91 -8.22 -7.58
N VAL A 59 8.67 -7.95 -8.64
CA VAL A 59 9.87 -8.71 -9.01
C VAL A 59 10.91 -8.65 -7.89
N SER A 60 11.17 -7.46 -7.36
CA SER A 60 12.08 -7.27 -6.22
C SER A 60 11.62 -8.03 -4.98
N THR A 61 10.32 -8.08 -4.72
CA THR A 61 9.72 -8.81 -3.60
C THR A 61 9.82 -10.33 -3.76
N LEU A 62 9.87 -10.83 -5.00
CA LEU A 62 10.10 -12.26 -5.25
C LEU A 62 11.57 -12.64 -5.03
N ILE A 63 12.50 -11.81 -5.48
CA ILE A 63 13.94 -12.10 -5.43
C ILE A 63 14.56 -11.80 -4.05
N SER A 64 14.08 -10.77 -3.35
CA SER A 64 14.68 -10.28 -2.09
C SER A 64 13.80 -10.56 -0.87
N ILE A 65 14.39 -10.45 0.33
CA ILE A 65 13.63 -10.52 1.59
C ILE A 65 12.87 -9.21 1.71
N ASN A 66 11.69 -9.16 1.11
CA ASN A 66 10.85 -7.98 1.17
C ASN A 66 9.53 -8.30 1.87
N LYS A 67 9.16 -7.45 2.82
CA LYS A 67 7.99 -7.66 3.69
C LYS A 67 6.68 -7.60 2.90
N GLU A 68 6.74 -6.97 1.74
CA GLU A 68 5.69 -6.83 0.75
C GLU A 68 5.18 -8.18 0.22
N ILE A 69 5.96 -9.27 0.34
CA ILE A 69 5.51 -10.60 -0.07
C ILE A 69 4.30 -11.06 0.75
N PHE A 70 4.23 -10.63 2.01
CA PHE A 70 3.14 -10.97 2.92
C PHE A 70 1.81 -10.29 2.56
N VAL A 71 1.80 -9.30 1.65
CA VAL A 71 0.57 -8.70 1.12
C VAL A 71 -0.33 -9.74 0.44
N PHE A 72 0.28 -10.71 -0.25
CA PHE A 72 -0.46 -11.77 -0.96
C PHE A 72 -1.18 -12.75 -0.02
N PRO A 73 -0.50 -13.41 0.93
CA PRO A 73 -1.17 -14.28 1.89
C PRO A 73 -2.15 -13.50 2.77
N PHE A 74 -1.85 -12.24 3.12
CA PHE A 74 -2.82 -11.37 3.80
C PHE A 74 -4.13 -11.23 3.00
N LEU A 75 -4.05 -10.83 1.72
CA LEU A 75 -5.24 -10.68 0.88
C LEU A 75 -5.99 -12.02 0.71
N ALA A 76 -5.26 -13.12 0.52
CA ALA A 76 -5.82 -14.46 0.40
C ALA A 76 -6.64 -14.85 1.65
N LEU A 77 -6.05 -14.65 2.84
CA LEU A 77 -6.68 -14.96 4.12
C LEU A 77 -7.83 -13.99 4.44
N ALA A 78 -7.67 -12.70 4.16
CA ALA A 78 -8.70 -11.70 4.41
C ALA A 78 -9.95 -11.94 3.55
N LEU A 79 -9.76 -12.19 2.24
CA LEU A 79 -10.86 -12.50 1.33
C LEU A 79 -11.54 -13.81 1.71
N SER A 80 -10.78 -14.83 2.06
CA SER A 80 -11.34 -16.12 2.43
C SER A 80 -12.05 -16.11 3.77
N GLY A 81 -11.50 -15.43 4.77
CA GLY A 81 -12.15 -15.23 6.06
C GLY A 81 -13.47 -14.47 5.92
N TYR A 82 -13.51 -13.48 5.03
CA TYR A 82 -14.75 -12.77 4.69
C TYR A 82 -15.75 -13.64 3.90
N TYR A 83 -15.28 -14.39 2.90
CA TYR A 83 -16.11 -15.25 2.04
C TYR A 83 -16.73 -16.43 2.80
N ASN A 84 -15.91 -17.14 3.59
CA ASN A 84 -16.29 -18.33 4.35
C ASN A 84 -16.80 -18.01 5.77
N LYS A 85 -16.83 -16.73 6.18
CA LYS A 85 -17.15 -16.30 7.56
C LYS A 85 -16.26 -16.98 8.62
N SER A 86 -15.02 -17.32 8.27
CA SER A 86 -14.11 -18.06 9.16
C SER A 86 -13.32 -17.10 10.06
N LEU A 87 -13.62 -17.11 11.36
CA LEU A 87 -12.89 -16.31 12.36
C LEU A 87 -11.40 -16.69 12.43
N ALA A 88 -11.06 -17.97 12.23
CA ALA A 88 -9.68 -18.43 12.23
C ALA A 88 -8.87 -17.78 11.09
N GLN A 89 -9.46 -17.70 9.88
CA GLN A 89 -8.79 -17.05 8.74
C GLN A 89 -8.68 -15.54 8.92
N ILE A 90 -9.70 -14.89 9.52
CA ILE A 90 -9.63 -13.48 9.87
C ILE A 90 -8.51 -13.23 10.89
N PHE A 91 -8.39 -14.07 11.91
CA PHE A 91 -7.32 -13.99 12.90
C PHE A 91 -5.94 -14.20 12.27
N LEU A 92 -5.79 -15.20 11.39
CA LEU A 92 -4.55 -15.40 10.65
C LEU A 92 -4.22 -14.22 9.73
N ALA A 93 -5.22 -13.60 9.10
CA ALA A 93 -5.03 -12.38 8.31
C ALA A 93 -4.51 -11.22 9.17
N ILE A 94 -5.04 -11.07 10.40
CA ILE A 94 -4.58 -10.07 11.38
C ILE A 94 -3.10 -10.32 11.76
N LEU A 95 -2.73 -11.57 12.04
CA LEU A 95 -1.34 -11.92 12.32
C LEU A 95 -0.42 -11.63 11.12
N CYS A 96 -0.89 -11.92 9.91
CA CYS A 96 -0.16 -11.62 8.68
C CYS A 96 0.04 -10.11 8.48
N CYS A 97 -0.98 -9.28 8.77
CA CYS A 97 -0.83 -7.82 8.74
C CYS A 97 0.28 -7.33 9.66
N PHE A 98 0.39 -7.91 10.87
CA PHE A 98 1.42 -7.54 11.84
C PHE A 98 2.83 -7.81 11.29
N LEU A 99 3.04 -8.93 10.59
CA LEU A 99 4.31 -9.27 9.93
C LEU A 99 4.66 -8.29 8.79
N ILE A 100 3.66 -7.74 8.09
CA ILE A 100 3.87 -6.69 7.10
C ILE A 100 4.32 -5.41 7.82
N ARG A 101 3.40 -4.79 8.57
CA ARG A 101 3.59 -3.55 9.35
C ARG A 101 2.45 -3.39 10.37
N TRP A 102 2.76 -2.81 11.53
CA TRP A 102 1.73 -2.48 12.53
C TRP A 102 0.63 -1.55 11.99
N HIS A 103 0.95 -0.63 11.07
CA HIS A 103 -0.06 0.22 10.40
C HIS A 103 -1.07 -0.59 9.59
N MET A 104 -0.65 -1.68 8.93
CA MET A 104 -1.55 -2.60 8.20
C MET A 104 -2.48 -3.31 9.17
N PHE A 105 -1.96 -3.71 10.34
CA PHE A 105 -2.73 -4.33 11.40
C PHE A 105 -3.84 -3.38 11.88
N VAL A 106 -3.50 -2.13 12.23
CA VAL A 106 -4.49 -1.13 12.65
C VAL A 106 -5.52 -0.86 11.55
N PHE A 107 -5.07 -0.70 10.31
CA PHE A 107 -5.95 -0.55 9.16
C PHE A 107 -6.94 -1.71 9.02
N TYR A 108 -6.48 -2.96 9.12
CA TYR A 108 -7.35 -4.10 8.91
C TYR A 108 -8.38 -4.27 10.03
N ILE A 109 -7.99 -4.02 11.29
CA ILE A 109 -8.94 -3.95 12.42
C ILE A 109 -9.99 -2.88 12.17
N LEU A 110 -9.59 -1.69 11.71
CA LEU A 110 -10.51 -0.62 11.35
C LEU A 110 -11.47 -1.06 10.22
N VAL A 111 -10.99 -1.78 9.20
CA VAL A 111 -11.85 -2.30 8.13
C VAL A 111 -12.88 -3.29 8.67
N ILE A 112 -12.49 -4.22 9.54
CA ILE A 112 -13.41 -5.16 10.20
C ILE A 112 -14.48 -4.40 11.00
N PHE A 113 -14.05 -3.36 11.73
CA PHE A 113 -14.96 -2.49 12.48
C PHE A 113 -15.94 -1.76 11.56
N ILE A 114 -15.45 -1.12 10.50
CA ILE A 114 -16.27 -0.39 9.51
C ILE A 114 -17.28 -1.32 8.84
N ILE A 115 -16.87 -2.53 8.43
CA ILE A 115 -17.76 -3.49 7.77
C ILE A 115 -18.87 -3.93 8.72
N SER A 116 -18.54 -4.21 9.98
CA SER A 116 -19.50 -4.58 11.03
C SER A 116 -20.47 -3.43 11.32
N PHE A 117 -19.96 -2.22 11.51
CA PHE A 117 -20.76 -1.05 11.87
C PHE A 117 -21.61 -0.52 10.71
N ARG A 118 -21.18 -0.69 9.46
CA ARG A 118 -21.99 -0.35 8.29
C ARG A 118 -23.31 -1.14 8.25
N GLY A 119 -23.28 -2.41 8.64
CA GLY A 119 -24.50 -3.22 8.73
C GLY A 119 -25.52 -2.63 9.72
N PHE A 120 -25.02 -2.05 10.81
CA PHE A 120 -25.82 -1.37 11.83
C PHE A 120 -26.36 -0.02 11.35
N LEU A 121 -25.50 0.85 10.79
CA LEU A 121 -25.90 2.20 10.36
C LEU A 121 -26.67 2.25 9.04
N ARG A 122 -26.62 1.19 8.22
CA ARG A 122 -27.24 1.12 6.88
C ARG A 122 -26.86 2.28 5.94
N LEU A 123 -25.69 2.89 6.16
CA LEU A 123 -25.20 3.99 5.33
C LEU A 123 -24.70 3.48 3.97
N ASP A 124 -25.04 4.22 2.91
CA ASP A 124 -24.39 4.05 1.62
C ASP A 124 -22.89 4.31 1.72
N ARG A 125 -22.11 3.60 0.90
CA ARG A 125 -20.65 3.67 0.91
C ARG A 125 -20.11 5.08 0.64
N LYS A 126 -20.82 5.87 -0.17
CA LYS A 126 -20.46 7.27 -0.45
C LYS A 126 -20.54 8.14 0.81
N TYR A 127 -21.60 8.00 1.58
CA TYR A 127 -21.79 8.75 2.83
C TYR A 127 -20.88 8.22 3.93
N LEU A 128 -20.68 6.90 3.99
CA LEU A 128 -19.70 6.30 4.90
C LEU A 128 -18.28 6.80 4.61
N PHE A 129 -17.86 6.87 3.34
CA PHE A 129 -16.55 7.39 2.97
C PHE A 129 -16.41 8.87 3.35
N ALA A 130 -17.42 9.69 3.04
CA ALA A 130 -17.43 11.11 3.42
C ALA A 130 -17.39 11.29 4.94
N LEU A 131 -18.15 10.48 5.70
CA LEU A 131 -18.13 10.49 7.15
C LEU A 131 -16.75 10.11 7.70
N LEU A 132 -16.12 9.06 7.16
CA LEU A 132 -14.77 8.66 7.58
C LEU A 132 -13.73 9.74 7.27
N LEU A 133 -13.85 10.41 6.12
CA LEU A 133 -12.99 11.53 5.74
C LEU A 133 -13.10 12.69 6.75
N LEU A 134 -14.33 13.03 7.17
CA LEU A 134 -14.58 14.04 8.19
C LEU A 134 -14.09 13.61 9.58
N LEU A 135 -14.39 12.37 9.98
CA LEU A 135 -13.94 11.81 11.26
C LEU A 135 -12.42 11.78 11.35
N PHE A 136 -11.74 11.38 10.28
CA PHE A 136 -10.28 11.40 10.23
C PHE A 136 -9.72 12.83 10.25
N SER A 137 -10.40 13.78 9.61
CA SER A 137 -10.01 15.19 9.69
C SER A 137 -10.03 15.71 11.12
N PHE A 138 -11.06 15.36 11.89
CA PHE A 138 -11.18 15.75 13.30
C PHE A 138 -10.26 14.94 14.23
N ALA A 139 -10.22 13.62 14.03
CA ALA A 139 -9.42 12.71 14.83
C ALA A 139 -7.92 13.01 14.69
N TYR A 140 -7.45 13.39 13.50
CA TYR A 140 -6.05 13.74 13.29
C TYR A 140 -5.62 14.91 14.18
N VAL A 141 -6.41 15.99 14.23
CA VAL A 141 -6.14 17.15 15.10
C VAL A 141 -6.17 16.73 16.56
N SER A 142 -7.18 15.95 16.96
CA SER A 142 -7.36 15.51 18.34
C SER A 142 -6.23 14.59 18.81
N LEU A 143 -5.61 13.85 17.89
CA LEU A 143 -4.54 12.91 18.16
C LEU A 143 -3.15 13.45 17.85
N MET A 144 -3.03 14.72 17.45
CA MET A 144 -1.76 15.30 16.98
C MET A 144 -0.66 15.21 18.05
N SER A 145 -1.02 15.38 19.33
CA SER A 145 -0.09 15.23 20.46
C SER A 145 0.52 13.83 20.57
N PHE A 146 -0.21 12.78 20.16
CA PHE A 146 0.31 11.41 20.14
C PHE A 146 1.24 11.17 18.94
N PHE A 147 1.12 11.96 17.88
CA PHE A 147 1.92 11.84 16.67
C PHE A 147 3.15 12.75 16.65
N SER A 148 3.35 13.61 17.66
CA SER A 148 4.45 14.59 17.71
C SER A 148 5.81 13.98 17.41
N GLY A 149 6.20 12.88 18.06
CA GLY A 149 7.49 12.22 17.80
C GLY A 149 7.65 11.69 16.37
N VAL A 150 6.56 11.26 15.72
CA VAL A 150 6.57 10.84 14.31
C VAL A 150 6.67 12.04 13.38
N ILE A 151 5.97 13.13 13.72
CA ILE A 151 5.99 14.41 13.00
C ILE A 151 7.37 15.05 13.08
N ASP A 152 8.02 15.05 14.25
CA ASP A 152 9.36 15.63 14.41
C ASP A 152 10.41 14.85 13.60
N THR A 153 10.32 13.51 13.63
CA THR A 153 11.19 12.66 12.80
C THR A 153 10.94 12.87 11.30
N ALA A 154 9.68 13.11 10.94
CA ALA A 154 9.29 13.45 9.58
C ALA A 154 9.91 14.76 9.11
N HIS A 155 9.76 15.83 9.90
CA HIS A 155 10.33 17.14 9.59
C HIS A 155 11.85 17.08 9.48
N ALA A 156 12.53 16.42 10.42
CA ALA A 156 13.97 16.21 10.35
C ALA A 156 14.40 15.45 9.08
N SER A 157 13.60 14.49 8.63
CA SER A 157 13.85 13.77 7.38
C SER A 157 13.64 14.67 6.15
N PHE A 158 12.62 15.52 6.15
CA PHE A 158 12.40 16.47 5.05
C PHE A 158 13.53 17.50 4.94
N GLU A 159 13.99 18.03 6.07
CA GLU A 159 15.12 18.96 6.14
C GLU A 159 16.44 18.31 5.67
N ALA A 160 16.64 17.03 5.96
CA ALA A 160 17.83 16.28 5.55
C ALA A 160 17.83 15.89 4.05
N TYR A 161 16.66 15.64 3.46
CA TYR A 161 16.55 15.20 2.07
C TYR A 161 16.57 16.35 1.05
N GLU A 162 16.04 17.52 1.40
CA GLU A 162 16.05 18.69 0.53
C GLU A 162 16.27 19.96 1.38
N GLY A 163 17.40 20.65 1.18
CA GLY A 163 17.66 21.99 1.72
C GLY A 163 16.72 23.10 1.18
N GLN A 164 15.49 22.73 0.81
CA GLN A 164 14.42 23.53 0.24
C GLN A 164 13.06 22.96 0.67
N GLY A 165 12.81 22.86 1.98
CA GLY A 165 11.54 22.42 2.58
C GLY A 165 10.34 23.34 2.31
N VAL A 166 10.19 23.89 1.11
CA VAL A 166 9.04 24.70 0.65
C VAL A 166 8.34 23.94 -0.48
N GLY A 167 7.80 22.77 -0.16
CA GLY A 167 7.04 21.95 -1.11
C GLY A 167 5.53 22.04 -0.89
N ILE A 168 4.75 21.81 -1.95
CA ILE A 168 3.28 21.61 -1.88
C ILE A 168 2.93 20.60 -0.78
N PHE A 169 3.73 19.55 -0.60
CA PHE A 169 3.51 18.54 0.43
C PHE A 169 3.55 19.08 1.87
N VAL A 170 4.50 19.97 2.18
CA VAL A 170 4.60 20.62 3.49
C VAL A 170 3.36 21.47 3.73
N HIS A 171 2.94 22.23 2.72
CA HIS A 171 1.71 23.02 2.81
C HIS A 171 0.45 22.16 3.01
N LEU A 172 0.36 21.02 2.32
CA LEU A 172 -0.73 20.06 2.51
C LEU A 172 -0.73 19.45 3.92
N ASN A 173 0.44 19.19 4.50
CA ASN A 173 0.56 18.71 5.88
C ASN A 173 0.13 19.79 6.88
N THR A 174 0.56 21.04 6.70
CA THR A 174 0.11 22.16 7.56
C THR A 174 -1.41 22.37 7.50
N LEU A 175 -2.02 22.22 6.33
CA LEU A 175 -3.49 22.25 6.20
C LEU A 175 -4.15 21.05 6.89
N GLN A 176 -3.56 19.87 6.79
CA GLN A 176 -4.03 18.67 7.49
C GLN A 176 -4.01 18.84 9.02
N GLU A 177 -2.93 19.40 9.56
CA GLU A 177 -2.77 19.70 11.00
C GLU A 177 -3.82 20.68 11.52
N ARG A 178 -4.37 21.53 10.64
CA ARG A 178 -5.49 22.44 10.94
C ARG A 178 -6.87 21.80 10.81
N GLY A 179 -6.95 20.50 10.53
CA GLY A 179 -8.21 19.77 10.36
C GLY A 179 -8.81 19.83 8.96
N PHE A 180 -8.07 20.34 7.96
CA PHE A 180 -8.53 20.36 6.56
C PHE A 180 -8.13 19.09 5.79
N TYR A 181 -7.95 17.96 6.48
CA TYR A 181 -7.54 16.70 5.86
C TYR A 181 -8.45 16.30 4.68
N PHE A 182 -9.76 16.49 4.82
CA PHE A 182 -10.73 16.20 3.76
C PHE A 182 -10.47 16.94 2.44
N LEU A 183 -9.93 18.18 2.50
CA LEU A 183 -9.60 18.97 1.31
C LEU A 183 -8.29 18.51 0.69
N VAL A 184 -7.28 18.22 1.52
CA VAL A 184 -5.94 17.87 1.04
C VAL A 184 -5.83 16.40 0.63
N PHE A 185 -6.74 15.55 1.11
CA PHE A 185 -6.71 14.10 0.86
C PHE A 185 -6.54 13.72 -0.61
N PRO A 186 -7.33 14.22 -1.57
CA PRO A 186 -7.21 13.80 -2.97
C PRO A 186 -5.83 14.15 -3.55
N ILE A 187 -5.30 15.33 -3.20
CA ILE A 187 -4.00 15.80 -3.68
C ILE A 187 -2.88 14.96 -3.05
N LYS A 188 -2.92 14.75 -1.73
CA LYS A 188 -1.95 13.89 -1.03
C LYS A 188 -1.99 12.45 -1.55
N ALA A 189 -3.17 11.90 -1.81
CA ALA A 189 -3.33 10.56 -2.36
C ALA A 189 -2.65 10.43 -3.72
N VAL A 190 -2.93 11.33 -4.66
CA VAL A 190 -2.30 11.34 -5.99
C VAL A 190 -0.78 11.51 -5.87
N GLN A 191 -0.34 12.40 -4.97
CA GLN A 191 1.07 12.64 -4.77
C GLN A 191 1.81 11.40 -4.26
N LEU A 192 1.26 10.73 -3.25
CA LEU A 192 1.86 9.55 -2.61
C LEU A 192 1.79 8.30 -3.49
N LEU A 193 0.73 8.17 -4.31
CA LEU A 193 0.56 7.03 -5.22
C LEU A 193 1.43 7.14 -6.48
N PHE A 194 1.60 8.35 -7.03
CA PHE A 194 2.16 8.52 -8.37
C PHE A 194 3.27 9.55 -8.46
N ALA A 195 3.08 10.74 -7.87
CA ALA A 195 3.94 11.89 -8.17
C ALA A 195 5.40 11.69 -7.73
N THR A 196 5.66 10.98 -6.64
CA THR A 196 7.04 10.70 -6.18
C THR A 196 7.84 9.94 -7.23
N GLY A 197 7.22 8.96 -7.92
CA GLY A 197 7.90 8.24 -9.00
C GLY A 197 8.03 9.06 -10.28
N ILE A 198 7.02 9.86 -10.61
CA ILE A 198 7.06 10.77 -11.77
C ILE A 198 8.18 11.80 -11.61
N LYS A 199 8.35 12.38 -10.40
CA LYS A 199 9.44 13.32 -10.10
C LYS A 199 10.81 12.70 -10.38
N SER A 200 11.07 11.50 -9.84
CA SER A 200 12.32 10.77 -10.09
C SER A 200 12.57 10.46 -11.57
N PHE A 201 11.50 10.17 -12.34
CA PHE A 201 11.57 9.95 -13.78
C PHE A 201 11.91 11.23 -14.55
N LEU A 202 11.20 12.34 -14.26
CA LEU A 202 11.40 13.63 -14.93
C LEU A 202 12.76 14.25 -14.63
N GLU A 203 13.29 14.08 -13.42
CA GLU A 203 14.61 14.57 -13.03
C GLU A 203 15.75 13.68 -13.55
N GLY A 204 15.46 12.64 -14.33
CA GLY A 204 16.47 11.72 -14.88
C GLY A 204 17.17 10.85 -13.83
N ARG A 205 16.72 10.87 -12.57
CA ARG A 205 17.33 10.12 -11.47
C ARG A 205 17.14 8.61 -11.60
N ILE A 206 16.24 8.14 -12.46
CA ILE A 206 15.99 6.71 -12.72
C ILE A 206 17.22 5.92 -13.17
N PHE A 207 18.26 6.58 -13.67
CA PHE A 207 19.53 5.97 -14.08
C PHE A 207 20.65 6.14 -13.04
N SER A 208 20.35 6.74 -11.88
CA SER A 208 21.32 6.92 -10.80
C SER A 208 21.67 5.60 -10.13
N MET A 209 22.96 5.27 -10.09
CA MET A 209 23.46 4.05 -9.43
C MET A 209 23.55 4.18 -7.90
N VAL A 210 23.36 5.38 -7.35
CA VAL A 210 23.52 5.65 -5.90
C VAL A 210 22.38 5.03 -5.09
N ASP A 211 21.16 5.01 -5.65
CA ASP A 211 19.97 4.46 -5.00
C ASP A 211 18.99 3.91 -6.06
N ILE A 212 19.44 2.87 -6.76
CA ILE A 212 18.70 2.21 -7.85
C ILE A 212 17.31 1.75 -7.36
N TYR A 213 17.22 1.29 -6.11
CA TYR A 213 15.95 0.81 -5.57
C TYR A 213 14.91 1.94 -5.49
N ASN A 214 15.23 3.06 -4.85
CA ASN A 214 14.25 4.14 -4.70
C ASN A 214 14.06 4.93 -6.00
N TYR A 215 15.13 5.19 -6.76
CA TYR A 215 15.01 5.98 -7.98
C TYR A 215 14.49 5.21 -9.18
N THR A 216 14.79 3.92 -9.32
CA THR A 216 14.36 3.12 -10.47
C THR A 216 13.15 2.25 -10.12
N PHE A 217 13.26 1.38 -9.11
CA PHE A 217 12.22 0.38 -8.83
C PHE A 217 10.93 1.02 -8.32
N VAL A 218 11.03 1.93 -7.35
CA VAL A 218 9.85 2.63 -6.82
C VAL A 218 9.25 3.57 -7.87
N ALA A 219 10.07 4.26 -8.66
CA ALA A 219 9.57 5.16 -9.70
C ALA A 219 8.80 4.41 -10.80
N LEU A 220 9.37 3.33 -11.33
CA LEU A 220 8.69 2.49 -12.31
C LEU A 220 7.42 1.85 -11.73
N HIS A 221 7.42 1.45 -10.45
CA HIS A 221 6.20 0.99 -9.80
C HIS A 221 5.10 2.05 -9.77
N CYS A 222 5.43 3.31 -9.48
CA CYS A 222 4.45 4.41 -9.52
C CYS A 222 3.86 4.59 -10.92
N ILE A 223 4.69 4.51 -11.97
CA ILE A 223 4.25 4.62 -13.37
C ILE A 223 3.32 3.46 -13.72
N VAL A 224 3.71 2.22 -13.43
CA VAL A 224 2.88 1.03 -13.71
C VAL A 224 1.57 1.09 -12.93
N SER A 225 1.61 1.51 -11.66
CA SER A 225 0.42 1.71 -10.83
C SER A 225 -0.52 2.77 -11.42
N LEU A 226 0.03 3.88 -11.92
CA LEU A 226 -0.75 4.91 -12.61
C LEU A 226 -1.43 4.35 -13.87
N VAL A 227 -0.70 3.61 -14.70
CA VAL A 227 -1.26 2.98 -15.91
C VAL A 227 -2.40 2.04 -15.54
N VAL A 228 -2.21 1.16 -14.55
CA VAL A 228 -3.26 0.24 -14.08
C VAL A 228 -4.47 1.03 -13.56
N PHE A 229 -4.27 2.09 -12.77
CA PHE A 229 -5.35 2.94 -12.28
C PHE A 229 -6.14 3.59 -13.42
N LEU A 230 -5.44 4.18 -14.40
CA LEU A 230 -6.08 4.78 -15.58
C LEU A 230 -6.86 3.73 -16.38
N MET A 231 -6.38 2.50 -16.50
CA MET A 231 -7.12 1.41 -17.14
C MET A 231 -8.36 1.01 -16.33
N VAL A 232 -8.31 1.01 -14.99
CA VAL A 232 -9.48 0.76 -14.13
C VAL A 232 -10.54 1.86 -14.32
N LEU A 233 -10.11 3.13 -14.40
CA LEU A 233 -11.00 4.27 -14.71
C LEU A 233 -11.61 4.15 -16.10
N TRP A 234 -10.78 3.89 -17.12
CA TRP A 234 -11.21 3.78 -18.52
C TRP A 234 -12.24 2.66 -18.72
N ARG A 235 -12.06 1.52 -18.05
CA ARG A 235 -13.02 0.41 -18.05
C ARG A 235 -14.24 0.63 -17.13
N ARG A 236 -14.38 1.82 -16.53
CA ARG A 236 -15.47 2.21 -15.60
C ARG A 236 -15.64 1.25 -14.42
N LYS A 237 -14.54 0.62 -13.98
CA LYS A 237 -14.55 -0.32 -12.84
C LYS A 237 -14.28 0.36 -11.50
N ALA A 238 -13.86 1.61 -11.51
CA ALA A 238 -13.73 2.46 -10.33
C ALA A 238 -15.11 2.88 -9.80
N SER A 239 -15.68 2.05 -8.94
CA SER A 239 -16.95 2.35 -8.26
C SER A 239 -16.83 2.09 -6.78
N LEU A 240 -17.38 2.98 -5.95
CA LEU A 240 -17.49 2.74 -4.51
C LEU A 240 -18.33 1.49 -4.19
N ASN A 241 -19.22 1.09 -5.11
CA ASN A 241 -20.00 -0.14 -4.97
C ASN A 241 -19.17 -1.41 -5.19
N ASN A 242 -17.96 -1.30 -5.73
CA ASN A 242 -17.02 -2.40 -5.82
C ASN A 242 -16.28 -2.58 -4.48
N ASP A 243 -16.39 -3.75 -3.85
CA ASP A 243 -15.80 -4.07 -2.54
C ASP A 243 -14.29 -3.87 -2.52
N LEU A 244 -13.60 -4.34 -3.55
CA LEU A 244 -12.15 -4.24 -3.67
C LEU A 244 -11.72 -2.79 -3.90
N PHE A 245 -12.40 -2.08 -4.79
CA PHE A 245 -12.09 -0.67 -5.04
C PHE A 245 -12.33 0.17 -3.79
N PHE A 246 -13.45 -0.05 -3.09
CA PHE A 246 -13.76 0.61 -1.82
C PHE A 246 -12.72 0.29 -0.74
N PHE A 247 -12.30 -0.97 -0.60
CA PHE A 247 -11.22 -1.37 0.30
C PHE A 247 -9.90 -0.64 -0.02
N SER A 248 -9.55 -0.52 -1.31
CA SER A 248 -8.36 0.23 -1.73
C SER A 248 -8.44 1.72 -1.38
N LEU A 249 -9.63 2.33 -1.48
CA LEU A 249 -9.84 3.73 -1.11
C LEU A 249 -9.79 3.94 0.40
N LEU A 250 -10.33 3.02 1.20
CA LEU A 250 -10.18 3.05 2.66
C LEU A 250 -8.70 2.94 3.06
N PHE A 251 -7.95 2.10 2.34
CA PHE A 251 -6.50 1.99 2.55
C PHE A 251 -5.80 3.31 2.27
N VAL A 252 -6.06 3.92 1.11
CA VAL A 252 -5.46 5.21 0.73
C VAL A 252 -5.86 6.30 1.73
N LEU A 253 -7.13 6.33 2.15
CA LEU A 253 -7.64 7.24 3.18
C LEU A 253 -6.86 7.07 4.49
N PHE A 254 -6.70 5.85 4.98
CA PHE A 254 -5.97 5.63 6.24
C PHE A 254 -4.47 5.96 6.12
N PHE A 255 -3.81 5.53 5.05
CA PHE A 255 -2.37 5.69 4.91
C PHE A 255 -1.96 7.12 4.55
N THR A 256 -2.79 7.90 3.85
CA THR A 256 -2.44 9.30 3.54
C THR A 256 -2.49 10.23 4.75
N LEU A 257 -3.05 9.75 5.88
CA LEU A 257 -3.01 10.49 7.15
C LEU A 257 -1.61 10.67 7.70
N SER A 258 -0.71 9.69 7.54
CA SER A 258 0.62 9.91 8.12
C SER A 258 1.43 10.93 7.30
N PRO A 259 2.25 11.73 7.97
CA PRO A 259 3.03 12.79 7.34
C PRO A 259 4.16 12.23 6.46
N VAL A 260 4.55 10.96 6.61
CA VAL A 260 5.69 10.37 5.88
C VAL A 260 5.34 9.00 5.37
N PHE A 261 5.23 8.86 4.05
CA PHE A 261 5.19 7.54 3.45
C PHE A 261 5.80 7.53 2.05
N ALA A 262 6.54 6.46 1.77
CA ALA A 262 7.05 6.16 0.44
C ALA A 262 5.97 5.45 -0.38
N ALA A 263 5.98 5.67 -1.70
CA ALA A 263 4.99 5.10 -2.61
C ALA A 263 4.91 3.56 -2.54
N ARG A 264 6.02 2.88 -2.23
CA ARG A 264 6.06 1.41 -2.03
C ARG A 264 5.07 0.90 -0.96
N TYR A 265 4.64 1.75 -0.02
CA TYR A 265 3.69 1.37 1.02
C TYR A 265 2.25 1.23 0.49
N TYR A 266 1.99 1.75 -0.71
CA TYR A 266 0.73 1.60 -1.43
C TYR A 266 0.71 0.37 -2.35
N TYR A 267 1.68 -0.55 -2.21
CA TYR A 267 1.73 -1.77 -3.00
C TYR A 267 0.45 -2.62 -2.89
N LEU A 268 -0.21 -2.64 -1.73
CA LEU A 268 -1.52 -3.30 -1.58
C LEU A 268 -2.56 -2.72 -2.56
N VAL A 269 -2.60 -1.39 -2.71
CA VAL A 269 -3.53 -0.69 -3.59
C VAL A 269 -3.31 -1.12 -5.03
N TYR A 270 -2.05 -1.21 -5.46
CA TYR A 270 -1.69 -1.75 -6.77
C TYR A 270 -2.23 -3.17 -6.98
N VAL A 271 -1.97 -4.10 -6.04
CA VAL A 271 -2.46 -5.48 -6.14
C VAL A 271 -3.98 -5.53 -6.26
N VAL A 272 -4.69 -4.74 -5.45
CA VAL A 272 -6.16 -4.68 -5.46
C VAL A 272 -6.68 -4.10 -6.78
N TRP A 273 -6.05 -3.07 -7.34
CA TRP A 273 -6.43 -2.52 -8.64
C TRP A 273 -6.22 -3.47 -9.79
N VAL A 274 -5.17 -4.31 -9.75
CA VAL A 274 -4.98 -5.37 -10.74
C VAL A 274 -6.13 -6.37 -10.69
N LEU A 275 -6.57 -6.79 -9.50
CA LEU A 275 -7.73 -7.68 -9.35
C LEU A 275 -9.02 -7.05 -9.90
N VAL A 276 -9.27 -5.77 -9.59
CA VAL A 276 -10.41 -5.01 -10.14
C VAL A 276 -10.34 -4.95 -11.66
N LEU A 277 -9.17 -4.60 -12.22
CA LEU A 277 -8.94 -4.51 -13.65
C LEU A 277 -9.24 -5.83 -14.37
N MET A 278 -8.80 -6.95 -13.78
CA MET A 278 -8.98 -8.31 -14.28
C MET A 278 -10.41 -8.86 -14.15
N GLY A 279 -11.33 -8.11 -13.56
CA GLY A 279 -12.75 -8.47 -13.53
C GLY A 279 -13.20 -9.17 -12.27
N ALA A 280 -12.51 -8.96 -11.14
CA ALA A 280 -13.04 -9.38 -9.85
C ALA A 280 -14.46 -8.80 -9.65
N PRO A 281 -15.38 -9.59 -9.07
CA PRO A 281 -16.78 -9.21 -8.94
C PRO A 281 -16.92 -7.95 -8.09
N ALA A 282 -17.90 -7.11 -8.42
CA ALA A 282 -18.13 -5.87 -7.69
C ALA A 282 -18.50 -6.13 -6.23
N LYS A 283 -19.25 -7.19 -5.96
CA LYS A 283 -19.52 -7.66 -4.59
C LYS A 283 -18.84 -9.00 -4.41
N ILE A 284 -18.08 -9.16 -3.33
CA ILE A 284 -17.52 -10.45 -2.98
C ILE A 284 -18.70 -11.35 -2.56
N PRO A 285 -18.92 -12.49 -3.23
CA PRO A 285 -20.00 -13.40 -2.88
C PRO A 285 -19.88 -13.80 -1.41
N ARG A 286 -21.00 -13.95 -0.72
CA ARG A 286 -21.03 -14.52 0.63
C ARG A 286 -21.69 -15.88 0.51
N ILE A 287 -21.11 -16.90 1.13
CA ILE A 287 -21.85 -18.13 1.36
C ILE A 287 -22.86 -17.79 2.46
N ASP A 288 -24.14 -17.81 2.10
CA ASP A 288 -25.23 -17.60 3.05
C ASP A 288 -25.28 -18.75 4.06
#